data_AF-A0A9X4QWW3-F1
#
_entry.id   AF-A0A9X4QWW3-F1
#
_cell.length_a   1.000
_cell.length_b   1.000
_cell.length_c   1.000
_cell.angle_alpha   90.00
_cell.angle_beta   90.00
_cell.angle_gamma   90.00
#
_symmetry.space_group_name_H-M   'P 1'
#
loop_
_entity.id
_entity.type
_entity.pdbx_description
1 polymer ?
#
loop_
_entity_poly.entity_id
_entity_poly.type
_entity_poly.pdbx_seq_one_letter_code
_entity_poly.pdbx_strand_id
1 'polypeptide(L)'
;MNMTELTARYEQLARKAAQLSAEIATCETYLEAMLDFTYHHGAKYSMTTIEEIVQAVHAVECERRQHLLNVRFEKSLLSACIGTQREN
;
A
#
# COMPACT_ATOMS: atom_id res chain seq x y z
N MET A 1 -27.69 4.39 2.23
CA MET A 1 -26.68 5.10 1.42
C MET A 1 -27.27 5.23 0.02
N ASN A 2 -27.38 6.44 -0.51
CA ASN A 2 -27.91 6.65 -1.87
C ASN A 2 -26.82 6.39 -2.93
N MET A 3 -27.19 6.29 -4.21
CA MET A 3 -26.26 5.98 -5.31
C MET A 3 -25.10 6.98 -5.42
N THR A 4 -25.36 8.26 -5.14
CA THR A 4 -24.35 9.32 -5.16
C THR A 4 -23.32 9.11 -4.05
N GLU A 5 -23.75 8.76 -2.84
CA GLU A 5 -22.87 8.43 -1.71
C GLU A 5 -22.03 7.18 -1.97
N LEU A 6 -22.63 6.13 -2.55
CA LEU A 6 -21.94 4.90 -2.97
C LEU A 6 -20.82 5.19 -3.97
N THR A 7 -21.12 5.98 -5.00
CA THR A 7 -20.17 6.34 -6.05
C THR A 7 -19.04 7.22 -5.51
N ALA A 8 -19.38 8.24 -4.71
CA ALA A 8 -18.38 9.12 -4.08
C ALA A 8 -17.43 8.34 -3.16
N ARG A 9 -17.96 7.39 -2.38
CA ARG A 9 -17.14 6.51 -1.54
C ARG A 9 -16.24 5.60 -2.36
N TYR A 10 -16.75 5.01 -3.45
CA TYR A 10 -15.96 4.19 -4.36
C TYR A 10 -14.78 4.97 -4.96
N GLU A 11 -15.01 6.21 -5.40
CA GLU A 11 -13.95 7.08 -5.92
C GLU A 11 -12.92 7.47 -4.87
N GLN A 12 -13.37 7.76 -3.63
CA GLN A 12 -12.46 8.04 -2.52
C GLN A 12 -11.53 6.84 -2.26
N LEU A 13 -12.09 5.63 -2.23
CA LEU A 13 -11.30 4.42 -2.07
C LEU A 13 -10.37 4.17 -3.27
N ALA A 14 -10.77 4.54 -4.49
CA ALA A 14 -9.91 4.45 -5.67
C ALA A 14 -8.68 5.36 -5.55
N ARG A 15 -8.88 6.61 -5.13
CA ARG A 15 -7.78 7.55 -4.85
C ARG A 15 -6.86 7.03 -3.75
N LYS A 16 -7.43 6.51 -2.65
CA LYS A 16 -6.65 5.93 -1.55
C LYS A 16 -5.85 4.70 -1.98
N ALA A 17 -6.43 3.84 -2.82
CA ALA A 17 -5.72 2.68 -3.35
C ALA A 17 -4.52 3.06 -4.23
N ALA A 18 -4.68 4.11 -5.06
CA ALA A 18 -3.60 4.64 -5.88
C ALA A 18 -2.47 5.22 -5.02
N GLN A 19 -2.82 6.01 -4.00
CA GLN A 19 -1.86 6.54 -3.04
C GLN A 19 -1.09 5.43 -2.32
N LEU A 20 -1.78 4.45 -1.74
CA LEU A 20 -1.15 3.33 -1.03
C LEU A 20 -0.23 2.53 -1.96
N SER A 21 -0.60 2.36 -3.23
CA SER A 21 0.25 1.66 -4.21
C SER A 21 1.55 2.45 -4.49
N ALA A 22 1.48 3.77 -4.57
CA ALA A 22 2.67 4.62 -4.73
C ALA A 22 3.56 4.61 -3.48
N GLU A 23 2.97 4.61 -2.28
CA GLU A 23 3.71 4.48 -1.02
C GLU A 23 4.43 3.13 -0.90
N ILE A 24 3.78 2.03 -1.31
CA ILE A 24 4.39 0.70 -1.34
C ILE A 24 5.57 0.66 -2.32
N ALA A 25 5.40 1.15 -3.55
CA ALA A 25 6.47 1.20 -4.54
C ALA A 25 7.68 2.04 -4.05
N THR A 26 7.40 3.10 -3.28
CA THR A 26 8.45 3.90 -2.64
C THR A 26 9.21 3.09 -1.59
N CYS A 27 8.50 2.31 -0.75
CA CYS A 27 9.13 1.42 0.22
C CYS A 27 10.01 0.36 -0.45
N GLU A 28 9.49 -0.27 -1.52
CA GLU A 28 10.24 -1.25 -2.32
C GLU A 28 11.53 -0.65 -2.89
N THR A 29 11.45 0.58 -3.44
CA THR A 29 12.63 1.32 -3.95
C THR A 29 13.67 1.56 -2.84
N TYR A 30 13.24 1.97 -1.65
CA TYR A 30 14.16 2.19 -0.53
C TYR A 30 14.80 0.90 -0.03
N LEU A 31 14.02 -0.19 0.06
CA LEU A 31 14.54 -1.49 0.46
C LEU A 31 15.60 -1.99 -0.53
N GLU A 32 15.33 -1.89 -1.83
CA GLU A 32 16.29 -2.25 -2.87
C GLU A 32 17.57 -1.42 -2.78
N ALA A 33 17.45 -0.09 -2.65
CA ALA A 33 18.60 0.80 -2.48
C ALA A 33 19.43 0.49 -1.21
N MET A 34 18.77 0.12 -0.11
CA MET A 34 19.44 -0.27 1.13
C MET A 34 20.17 -1.61 0.99
N LEU A 35 19.58 -2.59 0.31
CA LEU A 35 20.22 -3.87 0.04
C LEU A 35 21.44 -3.70 -0.88
N ASP A 36 21.32 -2.90 -1.94
CA ASP A 36 22.43 -2.56 -2.83
C ASP A 36 23.56 -1.84 -2.08
N PHE A 37 23.21 -0.86 -1.24
CA PHE A 37 24.18 -0.17 -0.38
C PHE A 37 24.90 -1.14 0.55
N THR A 38 24.16 -2.07 1.16
CA THR A 38 24.70 -3.08 2.07
C THR A 38 25.67 -4.00 1.34
N TYR A 39 25.32 -4.43 0.13
CA TYR A 39 26.19 -5.25 -0.71
C TYR A 39 27.51 -4.53 -1.04
N HIS A 40 27.46 -3.25 -1.39
CA HIS A 40 28.66 -2.49 -1.81
C HIS A 40 29.50 -1.95 -0.65
N HIS A 41 28.88 -1.65 0.49
CA HIS A 41 29.52 -0.87 1.56
C HIS A 41 29.38 -1.48 2.95
N GLY A 42 28.72 -2.63 3.09
CA GLY A 42 28.39 -3.21 4.38
C GLY A 42 29.58 -3.37 5.33
N ALA A 43 30.76 -3.75 4.83
CA ALA A 43 31.96 -3.89 5.66
C ALA A 43 32.40 -2.60 6.40
N LYS A 44 31.85 -1.43 6.02
CA LYS A 44 32.17 -0.12 6.61
C LYS A 44 31.16 0.35 7.65
N TYR A 45 30.01 -0.33 7.78
CA TYR A 45 28.89 0.11 8.62
C TYR A 45 28.43 -1.02 9.55
N SER A 46 27.69 -0.63 10.59
CA SER A 46 27.06 -1.60 11.50
C SER A 46 25.98 -2.38 10.77
N MET A 47 26.19 -3.69 10.59
CA MET A 47 25.19 -4.60 10.02
C MET A 47 23.88 -4.57 10.79
N THR A 48 23.95 -4.53 12.12
CA THR A 48 22.77 -4.47 12.99
C THR A 48 21.94 -3.20 12.73
N THR A 49 22.59 -2.05 12.56
CA THR A 49 21.88 -0.80 12.29
C THR A 49 21.23 -0.80 10.91
N ILE A 50 21.92 -1.35 9.90
CA ILE A 50 21.35 -1.53 8.57
C ILE A 50 20.12 -2.45 8.64
N GLU A 51 20.22 -3.57 9.34
CA GLU A 51 19.14 -4.52 9.52
C GLU A 51 17.93 -3.88 10.21
N GLU A 52 18.14 -3.11 11.29
CA GLU A 52 17.08 -2.38 11.99
C GLU A 52 16.33 -1.42 11.07
N ILE A 53 17.05 -0.68 10.22
CA ILE A 53 16.45 0.25 9.26
C ILE A 53 15.64 -0.51 8.20
N VAL A 54 16.19 -1.58 7.64
CA VAL A 54 15.50 -2.44 6.65
C VAL A 54 14.22 -3.02 7.26
N GLN A 55 14.29 -3.53 8.48
CA GLN A 55 13.12 -4.06 9.20
C GLN A 55 12.06 -2.97 9.46
N ALA A 56 12.48 -1.76 9.81
CA ALA A 56 11.56 -0.64 10.01
C ALA A 56 10.82 -0.24 8.73
N VAL A 57 11.54 -0.13 7.60
CA VAL A 57 10.92 0.18 6.28
C VAL A 57 9.99 -0.95 5.84
N HIS A 58 10.40 -2.20 6.00
CA HIS A 58 9.58 -3.37 5.68
C HIS A 58 8.30 -3.44 6.54
N ALA A 59 8.37 -3.05 7.82
CA ALA A 59 7.18 -2.99 8.67
C ALA A 59 6.17 -1.95 8.16
N VAL A 60 6.64 -0.77 7.72
CA VAL A 60 5.79 0.26 7.10
C VAL A 60 5.16 -0.27 5.80
N GLU A 61 5.94 -0.91 4.93
CA GLU A 61 5.45 -1.53 3.70
C GLU A 61 4.34 -2.56 3.98
N CYS A 62 4.55 -3.44 4.97
CA CYS A 62 3.57 -4.44 5.40
C CYS A 62 2.25 -3.79 5.84
N GLU A 63 2.31 -2.74 6.66
CA GLU A 63 1.13 -2.00 7.11
C GLU A 63 0.37 -1.40 5.91
N ARG A 64 1.09 -0.79 4.96
CA ARG A 64 0.49 -0.20 3.75
C ARG A 64 -0.14 -1.26 2.85
N ARG A 65 0.49 -2.43 2.68
CA ARG A 65 -0.09 -3.57 1.96
C ARG A 65 -1.38 -4.06 2.61
N GLN A 66 -1.42 -4.18 3.94
CA GLN A 66 -2.63 -4.55 4.66
C GLN A 66 -3.74 -3.52 4.46
N HIS A 67 -3.42 -2.23 4.54
CA HIS A 67 -4.39 -1.16 4.28
C HIS A 67 -4.91 -1.19 2.83
N LEU A 68 -4.03 -1.45 1.86
CA LEU A 68 -4.42 -1.56 0.45
C LEU A 68 -5.36 -2.75 0.23
N LEU A 69 -5.09 -3.89 0.86
CA LEU A 69 -5.96 -5.06 0.82
C LEU A 69 -7.37 -4.72 1.34
N ASN A 70 -7.46 -4.06 2.50
CA ASN A 70 -8.73 -3.65 3.09
C ASN A 70 -9.50 -2.69 2.17
N VAL A 71 -8.81 -1.71 1.58
CA VAL A 71 -9.41 -0.76 0.62
C VAL A 71 -9.92 -1.48 -0.63
N ARG A 72 -9.15 -2.41 -1.18
CA ARG A 72 -9.56 -3.20 -2.37
C ARG A 72 -10.77 -4.08 -2.07
N PHE A 73 -10.82 -4.67 -0.87
CA PHE A 73 -11.97 -5.43 -0.42
C PHE A 73 -13.22 -4.55 -0.32
N GLU A 74 -13.14 -3.40 0.35
CA GLU A 74 -14.26 -2.46 0.45
C GLU A 74 -14.73 -1.97 -0.93
N LYS A 75 -13.81 -1.63 -1.85
CA LYS A 75 -14.15 -1.27 -3.23
C LYS A 75 -14.91 -2.37 -3.96
N SER A 76 -14.52 -3.62 -3.76
CA SER A 76 -15.16 -4.77 -4.41
C SER A 76 -16.59 -4.95 -3.92
N LEU A 77 -16.82 -4.78 -2.61
CA LEU A 77 -18.16 -4.78 -2.02
C LEU A 77 -19.03 -3.65 -2.59
N LEU A 78 -18.49 -2.42 -2.67
CA LEU A 78 -19.24 -1.28 -3.22
C LEU A 78 -19.56 -1.46 -4.71
N SER A 79 -18.60 -2.00 -5.48
CA SER A 79 -18.82 -2.29 -6.90
C SER A 79 -19.95 -3.30 -7.10
N ALA A 80 -20.05 -4.32 -6.25
CA ALA A 80 -21.14 -5.28 -6.29
C ALA A 80 -22.49 -4.62 -5.99
N CYS A 81 -22.57 -3.75 -4.97
CA CYS A 81 -23.79 -3.00 -4.62
C CYS A 81 -24.23 -2.02 -5.74
N ILE A 82 -23.28 -1.35 -6.39
CA ILE A 82 -23.58 -0.46 -7.52
C ILE A 82 -24.09 -1.26 -8.72
N GLY A 83 -23.51 -2.44 -8.99
CA GLY A 83 -23.96 -3.33 -10.06
C GLY A 83 -25.40 -3.81 -9.86
N THR A 84 -25.74 -4.30 -8.67
CA THR A 84 -27.09 -4.81 -8.37
C THR A 84 -28.17 -3.73 -8.37
N GLN A 85 -27.83 -2.47 -8.12
CA GLN A 85 -28.78 -1.34 -8.21
C GLN A 85 -28.95 -0.78 -9.63
N ARG A 86 -28.14 -1.21 -10.61
CA ARG A 86 -28.35 -0.89 -12.03
C ARG A 86 -29.31 -1.85 -12.73
N GLU A 87 -29.53 -3.02 -12.15
CA GLU A 87 -30.39 -4.09 -12.70
C GLU A 87 -31.83 -4.05 -12.13
N ASN A 88 -32.09 -3.19 -11.14
CA ASN A 88 -33.40 -2.94 -10.54
C ASN A 88 -33.90 -1.54 -10.88
#